data_AF-M6UD75-F1
#
_entry.id   AF-M6UD75-F1
#
_cell.length_a   1.000
_cell.length_b   1.000
_cell.length_c   1.000
_cell.angle_alpha   90.00
_cell.angle_beta   90.00
_cell.angle_gamma   90.00
#
_symmetry.space_group_name_H-M   'P 1'
#
loop_
_entity.id
_entity.type
_entity.pdbx_description
1 polymer ?
#
loop_
_entity_poly.entity_id
_entity_poly.type
_entity_poly.pdbx_seq_one_letter_code
_entity_poly.pdbx_strand_id
1 'polypeptide(L)' 'MRRGEPIFGDSAYPIPTVLLEGKQKGLLTLFCEKGKRNQPFSNDSKILNKHLSKVRSRVEHVFADIKSFGGKSIRC' A
#
# COMPACT_ATOMS: atom_id res chain seq x y z
N MET A 1 7.67 -8.45 -14.60
CA MET A 1 6.54 -8.76 -13.70
C MET A 1 6.09 -10.18 -13.94
N ARG A 2 6.16 -11.02 -12.92
CA ARG A 2 5.69 -12.41 -12.96
C ARG A 2 4.22 -12.45 -12.52
N ARG A 3 3.44 -13.41 -13.02
CA ARG A 3 2.07 -13.63 -12.49
C ARG A 3 2.16 -13.97 -11.00
N GLY A 4 1.27 -13.41 -10.21
CA GLY A 4 1.20 -13.56 -8.75
C GLY A 4 2.14 -12.65 -7.97
N GLU A 5 2.92 -11.80 -8.65
CA GLU A 5 3.81 -10.85 -7.96
C GLU A 5 2.98 -9.79 -7.21
N PRO A 6 3.25 -9.57 -5.90
CA PRO A 6 2.51 -8.62 -5.10
C PRO A 6 2.90 -7.18 -5.44
N ILE A 7 1.91 -6.34 -5.71
CA ILE A 7 2.09 -4.90 -5.87
C ILE A 7 1.44 -4.19 -4.69
N PHE A 8 2.18 -3.27 -4.07
CA PHE A 8 1.72 -2.49 -2.93
C PHE A 8 1.32 -1.09 -3.38
N GLY A 9 0.27 -0.55 -2.80
CA GLY A 9 -0.23 0.78 -3.14
C GLY A 9 -0.96 1.43 -1.97
N ASP A 10 -0.91 2.76 -1.94
CA ASP A 10 -1.70 3.56 -1.01
C ASP A 10 -3.11 3.86 -1.57
N SER A 11 -4.03 4.23 -0.68
CA SER A 11 -5.38 4.62 -1.05
C SER A 11 -5.48 5.89 -1.93
N ALA A 12 -4.40 6.68 -2.01
CA ALA A 12 -4.34 7.90 -2.83
C ALA A 12 -4.12 7.64 -4.32
N TYR A 13 -3.71 6.43 -4.73
CA TYR A 13 -3.52 6.11 -6.14
C TYR A 13 -4.86 6.06 -6.90
N PRO A 14 -4.87 6.16 -8.24
CA PRO A 14 -6.05 5.89 -9.05
C PRO A 14 -6.37 4.39 -9.04
N ILE A 15 -6.85 3.91 -7.88
CA ILE A 15 -7.11 2.52 -7.54
C ILE A 15 -7.88 1.78 -8.64
N PRO A 16 -8.96 2.30 -9.27
CA PRO A 16 -9.75 1.52 -10.21
C PRO A 16 -8.94 1.08 -11.44
N THR A 17 -8.16 1.99 -12.02
CA THR A 17 -7.34 1.71 -13.21
C THR A 17 -6.20 0.77 -12.88
N VAL A 18 -5.51 1.01 -11.77
CA VAL A 18 -4.35 0.20 -11.35
C VAL A 18 -4.77 -1.22 -10.93
N LEU A 19 -5.91 -1.36 -10.25
CA LEU A 19 -6.47 -2.68 -9.92
C LEU A 19 -6.88 -3.44 -11.18
N LEU A 20 -7.48 -2.77 -12.16
CA LEU A 20 -7.90 -3.39 -13.41
C LEU A 20 -6.68 -3.89 -14.21
N GLU A 21 -5.68 -3.04 -14.38
CA GLU A 21 -4.42 -3.42 -15.03
C GLU A 21 -3.68 -4.53 -14.27
N GLY A 22 -3.63 -4.43 -12.94
CA GLY A 22 -3.01 -5.44 -12.09
C GLY A 22 -3.68 -6.79 -12.27
N LYS A 23 -5.01 -6.84 -12.27
CA LYS A 23 -5.78 -8.05 -12.50
C LYS A 23 -5.56 -8.61 -13.91
N GLN A 24 -5.54 -7.76 -14.94
CA GLN A 24 -5.24 -8.18 -16.32
C GLN A 24 -3.84 -8.76 -16.47
N LYS A 25 -2.86 -8.19 -15.76
CA LYS A 25 -1.47 -8.67 -15.72
C LYS A 25 -1.27 -9.87 -14.78
N GLY A 26 -2.33 -10.31 -14.08
CA GLY A 26 -2.28 -11.41 -13.13
C GLY A 26 -1.46 -11.11 -11.87
N LEU A 27 -1.42 -9.85 -11.45
CA LEU A 27 -0.70 -9.38 -10.27
C LEU A 27 -1.59 -9.42 -9.03
N LEU A 28 -0.97 -9.62 -7.87
CA LEU A 28 -1.67 -9.56 -6.59
C LEU A 28 -1.64 -8.12 -6.07
N THR A 29 -2.78 -7.45 -6.07
CA THR A 29 -2.87 -6.04 -5.64
C THR A 29 -3.13 -5.92 -4.14
N LEU A 30 -2.18 -5.37 -3.40
CA LEU A 30 -2.17 -5.24 -1.94
C LEU A 30 -2.29 -3.76 -1.54
N PHE A 31 -3.51 -3.23 -1.69
CA PHE A 31 -3.78 -1.80 -1.53
C PHE A 31 -4.57 -1.55 -0.25
N CYS A 32 -4.22 -0.49 0.48
CA CYS A 32 -4.99 -0.11 1.66
C CYS A 32 -6.35 0.46 1.26
N GLU A 33 -7.42 -0.06 1.85
CA GLU A 33 -8.75 0.51 1.65
C GLU A 33 -8.96 1.75 2.51
N LYS A 34 -9.54 2.79 1.91
CA LYS A 34 -9.95 4.01 2.62
C LYS A 34 -11.39 3.88 3.12
N GLY A 35 -11.60 4.24 4.38
CA GLY A 35 -12.91 4.24 5.00
C GLY A 35 -13.79 5.33 4.37
N LYS A 36 -15.07 5.01 4.19
CA LYS A 36 -16.07 5.97 3.71
C LYS A 36 -17.00 6.36 4.86
N ARG A 37 -17.55 7.57 4.80
CA ARG A 37 -18.51 8.04 5.82
C ARG A 37 -19.68 7.06 5.90
N ASN A 38 -20.02 6.65 7.13
CA ASN A 38 -21.10 5.71 7.44
C ASN A 38 -20.94 4.30 6.81
N GLN A 39 -19.75 3.93 6.35
CA GLN A 39 -19.47 2.59 5.82
C GLN A 39 -18.29 2.00 6.60
N PRO A 40 -18.55 1.18 7.63
CA PRO A 40 -17.49 0.52 8.37
C PRO A 40 -16.77 -0.48 7.46
N PHE A 41 -15.48 -0.68 7.70
CA PHE A 41 -14.70 -1.69 7.00
C PHE A 41 -15.23 -3.10 7.26
N SER A 42 -15.14 -3.94 6.23
CA SER A 42 -15.29 -5.38 6.39
C SER A 42 -14.19 -5.94 7.31
N ASN A 43 -14.44 -7.11 7.92
CA ASN A 43 -13.43 -7.76 8.76
C ASN A 43 -12.17 -8.11 7.96
N ASP A 44 -12.33 -8.56 6.72
CA ASP A 44 -11.22 -8.88 5.81
C ASP A 44 -10.40 -7.64 5.48
N SER A 45 -11.06 -6.51 5.18
CA SER A 45 -10.41 -5.22 4.93
C SER A 45 -9.60 -4.75 6.15
N LYS A 46 -10.12 -4.95 7.37
CA LYS A 46 -9.39 -4.61 8.60
C LYS A 46 -8.13 -5.46 8.77
N ILE A 47 -8.23 -6.77 8.52
CA ILE A 47 -7.10 -7.70 8.61
C ILE A 47 -6.04 -7.33 7.57
N LEU A 48 -6.46 -7.09 6.32
CA LEU A 48 -5.57 -6.70 5.23
C LEU A 48 -4.88 -5.36 5.53
N ASN A 49 -5.63 -4.32 5.87
CA ASN A 49 -5.06 -3.00 6.20
C ASN A 49 -4.09 -3.09 7.38
N LYS A 50 -4.40 -3.89 8.41
CA LYS A 50 -3.49 -4.11 9.55
C LYS A 50 -2.16 -4.73 9.10
N HIS A 51 -2.21 -5.73 8.22
CA HIS A 51 -1.01 -6.35 7.66
C HIS A 51 -0.19 -5.36 6.82
N LEU A 52 -0.84 -4.61 5.92
CA LEU A 52 -0.18 -3.63 5.06
C LEU A 52 0.45 -2.49 5.85
N SER A 53 -0.24 -1.95 6.86
CA SER A 53 0.30 -0.92 7.74
C SER A 53 1.52 -1.39 8.52
N LYS A 54 1.56 -2.67 8.95
CA LYS A 54 2.74 -3.25 9.61
C LYS A 54 3.95 -3.30 8.68
N VAL A 55 3.75 -3.69 7.42
CA VAL A 55 4.82 -3.71 6.40
C VAL A 55 5.31 -2.28 6.12
N ARG A 56 4.38 -1.33 5.92
CA ARG A 56 4.72 0.09 5.71
C ARG A 56 5.53 0.69 6.84
N SER A 57 5.10 0.49 8.09
CA SER A 57 5.82 1.03 9.26
C SER A 57 7.27 0.54 9.33
N ARG A 58 7.55 -0.72 8.94
CA ARG A 58 8.93 -1.23 8.87
C ARG A 58 9.76 -0.52 7.80
N VAL A 59 9.19 -0.31 6.63
CA VAL A 59 9.85 0.38 5.51
C VAL A 59 10.08 1.87 5.86
N GLU A 60 9.06 2.53 6.41
CA GLU A 60 9.13 3.92 6.87
C GLU A 60 10.17 4.09 7.98
N HIS A 61 10.32 3.15 8.91
CA HIS A 61 11.40 3.20 9.91
C HIS A 61 12.80 3.17 9.27
N VAL A 62 13.04 2.28 8.30
CA VAL A 62 14.33 2.26 7.59
C VAL A 62 14.61 3.60 6.88
N PHE A 63 13.59 4.18 6.25
CA PHE A 63 13.74 5.49 5.62
C PHE A 63 13.87 6.64 6.62
N ALA A 64 13.22 6.56 7.78
CA ALA A 64 13.35 7.52 8.87
C ALA A 64 14.76 7.48 9.47
N ASP A 65 15.36 6.30 9.60
CA ASP A 65 16.76 6.13 10.00
C ASP A 65 17.68 6.82 8.99
N ILE A 66 17.51 6.59 7.68
CA ILE A 66 18.27 7.27 6.61
C ILE A 66 18.15 8.81 6.70
N LYS A 67 16.94 9.32 6.96
CA LYS A 67 16.70 10.75 7.15
C LYS A 67 17.40 11.30 8.40
N SER A 68 17.47 10.51 9.46
CA SER A 68 18.10 10.87 10.74
C SER A 68 19.62 10.98 10.63
N PHE A 69 20.24 10.31 9.65
CA PHE A 69 21.67 10.43 9.32
C PHE A 69 22.03 11.65 8.44
N GLY A 70 21.12 12.62 8.26
CA GLY A 70 21.40 13.87 7.52
C GLY A 70 21.18 13.81 6.01
N GLY A 71 20.48 12.77 5.51
CA GLY A 71 20.12 12.64 4.10
C GLY A 71 19.11 13.70 3.67
N LYS A 72 19.52 14.59 2.73
CA LYS A 72 18.61 15.53 2.05
C LYS A 72 17.45 14.75 1.41
N SER A 73 16.23 14.97 1.89
CA SER A 73 15.04 14.28 1.40
C SER A 73 14.64 14.80 0.01
N ILE A 74 14.79 14.00 -1.03
CA ILE A 74 13.98 14.16 -2.25
C ILE A 74 12.56 13.74 -1.86
N ARG A 75 11.63 14.71 -1.84
CA ARG A 75 10.21 14.46 -1.59
C ARG A 75 9.62 13.77 -2.83
N CYS A 76 9.08 12.58 -2.65
CA CYS A 76 8.03 12.02 -3.50
C CYS A 76 6.67 12.24 -2.86
#